data_AF-A0A655FCS7-F1
#
_entry.id   AF-A0A655FCS7-F1
#
_cell.length_a   1.000
_cell.length_b   1.000
_cell.length_c   1.000
_cell.angle_alpha   90.00
_cell.angle_beta   90.00
_cell.angle_gamma   90.00
#
_symmetry.space_group_name_H-M   'P 1'
#
loop_
_entity.id
_entity.type
_entity.pdbx_description
1 polymer ?
#
loop_
_entity_poly.entity_id
_entity_poly.type
_entity_poly.pdbx_seq_one_letter_code
_entity_poly.pdbx_strand_id
1 'polypeptide(L)'
;MELRGWAGSLKRHGEWIVPTRLALVRRLGSIELDLVKARFAGPVVVIELDMMFGSLEVRLPNGASASIDDVEVYVGSASDRRKDAPAEGTPHVVLTGRMVCGSVVIKGPRRALLRRHRG
;
A
#
# COMPACT_ATOMS: atom_id res chain seq x y z
N MET A 1 11.05 9.01 -5.56
CA MET A 1 10.86 9.62 -4.23
C MET A 1 11.13 8.56 -3.17
N GLU A 2 11.61 8.94 -1.99
CA GLU A 2 11.95 8.00 -0.93
C GLU A 2 11.38 8.45 0.42
N LEU A 3 10.93 7.49 1.22
CA LEU A 3 10.43 7.71 2.58
C LEU A 3 11.30 6.87 3.54
N ARG A 4 12.17 7.54 4.33
CA ARG A 4 13.10 6.91 5.27
C ARG A 4 12.75 7.20 6.72
N GLY A 5 13.03 6.23 7.60
CA GLY A 5 13.05 6.41 9.05
C GLY A 5 13.68 5.22 9.77
N TRP A 6 14.33 5.44 10.91
CA TRP A 6 14.92 4.34 11.69
C TRP A 6 13.86 3.61 12.53
N ALA A 7 13.15 4.35 13.37
CA ALA A 7 12.05 3.88 14.22
C ALA A 7 10.84 4.81 14.09
N GLY A 8 9.64 4.33 14.43
CA GLY A 8 8.39 5.13 14.41
C GLY A 8 7.41 4.76 13.30
N SER A 9 6.34 5.54 13.16
CA SER A 9 5.32 5.33 12.13
C SER A 9 5.36 6.44 11.08
N LEU A 10 4.97 6.09 9.85
CA LEU A 10 4.77 7.06 8.78
C LEU A 10 3.36 6.88 8.23
N LYS A 11 2.62 7.98 8.13
CA LYS A 11 1.29 7.99 7.52
C LYS A 11 1.27 9.01 6.41
N ARG A 12 0.83 8.61 5.22
CA ARG A 12 0.65 9.52 4.09
C ARG A 12 -0.74 9.36 3.51
N HIS A 13 -1.45 10.48 3.39
CA HIS A 13 -2.84 10.53 2.95
C HIS A 13 -3.14 11.86 2.24
N GLY A 14 -4.32 11.95 1.63
CA GLY A 14 -4.80 13.18 0.98
C GLY A 14 -4.31 13.33 -0.45
N GLU A 15 -4.45 14.54 -1.00
CA GLU A 15 -4.03 14.84 -2.37
C GLU A 15 -2.52 15.07 -2.42
N TRP A 16 -1.79 14.08 -2.91
CA TRP A 16 -0.37 14.17 -3.23
C TRP A 16 -0.09 13.38 -4.50
N ILE A 17 0.98 13.71 -5.20
CA ILE A 17 1.38 13.01 -6.43
C ILE A 17 2.24 11.80 -6.06
N VAL A 18 1.70 10.60 -6.23
CA VAL A 18 2.43 9.34 -6.15
C VAL A 18 3.33 9.23 -7.38
N PRO A 19 4.67 9.20 -7.19
CA PRO A 19 5.58 9.01 -8.31
C PRO A 19 5.44 7.59 -8.87
N THR A 20 5.90 7.37 -10.09
CA THR A 20 5.98 6.04 -10.71
C THR A 20 6.90 5.07 -9.94
N ARG A 21 7.83 5.59 -9.12
CA ARG A 21 8.69 4.79 -8.24
C ARG A 21 8.80 5.41 -6.83
N LEU A 22 8.47 4.62 -5.82
CA LEU A 22 8.46 4.99 -4.41
C LEU A 22 9.23 3.95 -3.58
N ALA A 23 10.31 4.36 -2.92
CA ALA A 23 11.06 3.49 -2.00
C ALA A 23 10.63 3.71 -0.54
N LEU A 24 10.37 2.62 0.17
CA LEU A 24 10.00 2.57 1.58
C LEU A 24 11.09 1.86 2.38
N VAL A 25 11.86 2.63 3.16
CA VAL A 25 12.98 2.10 3.93
C VAL A 25 12.75 2.32 5.42
N ARG A 26 12.62 1.23 6.17
CA ARG A 26 12.46 1.28 7.63
C ARG A 26 13.14 0.11 8.33
N ARG A 27 13.79 0.38 9.46
CA ARG A 27 14.32 -0.67 10.34
C ARG A 27 13.28 -1.13 11.35
N LEU A 28 12.61 -0.18 12.01
CA LEU A 28 11.51 -0.45 12.94
C LEU A 28 10.29 0.45 12.65
N GLY A 29 9.10 -0.15 12.76
CA GLY A 29 7.82 0.53 12.77
C GLY A 29 7.02 0.41 11.47
N SER A 30 5.95 1.19 11.37
CA SER A 30 4.89 0.97 10.38
C SER A 30 4.77 2.10 9.35
N ILE A 31 4.22 1.75 8.19
CA ILE A 31 3.87 2.69 7.13
C ILE A 31 2.41 2.48 6.74
N GLU A 32 1.60 3.54 6.77
CA GLU A 32 0.25 3.56 6.21
C GLU A 32 0.22 4.52 5.00
N LEU A 33 0.01 3.96 3.81
CA LEU A 33 -0.20 4.71 2.58
C LEU A 33 -1.67 4.68 2.21
N ASP A 34 -2.37 5.79 2.40
CA ASP A 34 -3.73 5.98 1.92
C ASP A 34 -3.71 6.69 0.57
N LEU A 35 -3.85 5.91 -0.50
CA LEU A 35 -3.80 6.39 -1.88
C LEU A 35 -5.18 6.71 -2.46
N VAL A 36 -6.25 6.64 -1.65
CA VAL A 36 -7.63 6.83 -2.13
C VAL A 36 -7.87 8.22 -2.72
N LYS A 37 -7.22 9.24 -2.16
CA LYS A 37 -7.29 10.63 -2.64
C LYS A 37 -6.03 11.08 -3.38
N ALA A 38 -5.08 10.17 -3.59
CA ALA A 38 -3.82 10.53 -4.21
C ALA A 38 -3.97 10.67 -5.73
N ARG A 39 -3.08 11.45 -6.35
CA ARG A 39 -2.94 11.53 -7.81
C ARG A 39 -1.71 10.72 -8.21
N PHE A 40 -1.72 10.10 -9.37
CA PHE A 40 -0.63 9.23 -9.80
C PHE A 40 0.11 9.88 -10.97
N ALA A 41 1.45 9.87 -10.91
CA ALA A 41 2.31 10.42 -11.96
C ALA A 41 2.33 9.56 -13.23
N GLY A 42 1.81 8.33 -13.15
CA GLY A 42 1.69 7.40 -14.26
C GLY A 42 0.68 6.29 -13.98
N PRO A 43 0.36 5.48 -14.98
CA PRO A 43 -0.60 4.38 -14.85
C PRO A 43 -0.07 3.22 -14.00
N VAL A 44 1.25 3.11 -13.86
CA VAL A 44 1.92 2.09 -13.05
C VAL A 44 2.76 2.77 -11.97
N VAL A 45 2.69 2.26 -10.74
CA VAL A 45 3.52 2.66 -9.62
C VAL A 45 4.23 1.46 -9.03
N VAL A 46 5.55 1.55 -8.94
CA VAL A 46 6.40 0.57 -8.26
C VAL A 46 6.71 1.06 -6.85
N ILE A 47 6.37 0.24 -5.85
CA ILE A 47 6.67 0.49 -4.44
C ILE A 47 7.70 -0.54 -3.98
N GLU A 48 8.90 -0.06 -3.64
CA GLU A 48 10.03 -0.89 -3.24
C GLU A 48 10.19 -0.93 -1.73
N LEU A 49 10.32 -2.13 -1.18
CA LEU A 49 10.40 -2.38 0.26
C LEU A 49 11.81 -2.77 0.68
N ASP A 50 12.38 -2.02 1.63
CA ASP A 50 13.48 -2.48 2.50
C ASP A 50 13.06 -2.27 3.96
N MET A 51 12.26 -3.21 4.47
CA MET A 51 11.69 -3.16 5.82
C MET A 51 12.19 -4.32 6.68
N MET A 52 12.64 -4.04 7.92
CA MET A 52 13.07 -5.10 8.86
C MET A 52 11.96 -5.51 9.83
N PHE A 53 11.53 -4.64 10.75
CA PHE A 53 10.52 -4.99 11.76
C PHE A 53 9.31 -4.05 11.69
N GLY A 54 8.14 -4.55 11.31
CA GLY A 54 6.91 -3.75 11.39
C GLY A 54 5.81 -4.11 10.42
N SER A 55 5.17 -3.11 9.81
CA SER A 55 4.04 -3.33 8.92
C SER A 55 3.91 -2.27 7.83
N LEU A 56 3.41 -2.69 6.68
CA LEU A 56 2.97 -1.84 5.59
C LEU A 56 1.48 -2.06 5.35
N GLU A 57 0.70 -0.98 5.41
CA GLU A 57 -0.68 -0.96 4.94
C GLU A 57 -0.80 -0.01 3.74
N VAL A 58 -1.27 -0.53 2.61
CA VAL A 58 -1.55 0.27 1.41
C VAL A 58 -3.05 0.22 1.12
N ARG A 59 -3.70 1.38 1.11
CA ARG A 59 -5.10 1.52 0.72
C ARG A 59 -5.19 2.10 -0.69
N LEU A 60 -5.79 1.36 -1.60
CA LEU A 60 -5.90 1.71 -3.01
C LEU A 60 -7.24 2.40 -3.32
N PRO A 61 -7.29 3.29 -4.33
CA PRO A 61 -8.54 3.84 -4.83
C PRO A 61 -9.39 2.78 -5.56
N ASN A 62 -10.66 3.12 -5.85
CA ASN A 62 -11.51 2.27 -6.67
C ASN A 62 -10.89 2.06 -8.06
N GLY A 63 -11.02 0.86 -8.62
CA GLY A 63 -10.52 0.53 -9.97
C GLY A 63 -9.00 0.32 -10.07
N ALA A 64 -8.25 0.53 -8.99
CA ALA A 64 -6.82 0.21 -8.96
C ALA A 64 -6.59 -1.31 -8.86
N SER A 65 -5.57 -1.79 -9.55
CA SER A 65 -5.06 -3.15 -9.45
C SER A 65 -3.73 -3.16 -8.68
N ALA A 66 -3.29 -4.33 -8.22
CA ALA A 66 -1.98 -4.45 -7.58
C ALA A 66 -1.40 -5.85 -7.71
N SER A 67 -0.07 -5.92 -7.77
CA SER A 67 0.71 -7.15 -7.71
C SER A 67 1.58 -7.14 -6.46
N ILE A 68 1.59 -8.25 -5.73
CA ILE A 68 2.35 -8.43 -4.48
C ILE A 68 3.29 -9.64 -4.54
N ASP A 69 3.32 -10.35 -5.66
CA ASP A 69 4.05 -11.60 -5.84
C ASP A 69 5.57 -11.43 -5.72
N ASP A 70 6.09 -10.23 -5.99
CA ASP A 70 7.51 -9.88 -5.89
C ASP A 70 7.92 -9.38 -4.49
N VAL A 71 7.05 -9.55 -3.47
CA VAL A 71 7.37 -9.22 -2.08
C VAL A 71 7.84 -10.46 -1.33
N GLU A 72 9.09 -10.43 -0.88
CA GLU A 72 9.64 -11.42 0.03
C GLU A 72 9.32 -11.06 1.49
N VAL A 73 8.54 -11.91 2.17
CA VAL A 73 8.33 -11.81 3.61
C VAL A 73 9.02 -12.99 4.30
N TYR A 74 10.06 -12.71 5.09
CA TYR A 74 10.85 -13.77 5.74
C TYR A 74 10.10 -14.34 6.95
N VAL A 75 9.52 -13.47 7.79
CA VAL A 75 8.68 -13.83 8.92
C VAL A 75 7.41 -12.98 8.89
N GLY A 76 6.25 -13.62 8.80
CA GLY A 76 4.95 -12.97 8.83
C GLY A 76 4.13 -13.22 7.55
N SER A 77 3.50 -12.17 6.99
CA SER A 77 2.60 -12.36 5.84
C SER A 77 2.53 -11.18 4.88
N ALA A 78 2.31 -11.49 3.61
CA ALA A 78 1.83 -10.55 2.60
C ALA A 78 0.40 -10.96 2.20
N SER A 79 -0.54 -10.01 2.19
CA SER A 79 -1.93 -10.30 1.84
C SER A 79 -2.59 -9.14 1.13
N ASP A 80 -3.30 -9.45 0.04
CA ASP A 80 -4.30 -8.57 -0.52
C ASP A 80 -5.68 -8.90 0.07
N ARG A 81 -6.29 -7.94 0.74
CA ARG A 81 -7.59 -8.09 1.41
C ARG A 81 -8.72 -7.39 0.67
N ARG A 82 -8.51 -7.00 -0.60
CA ARG A 82 -9.56 -6.48 -1.48
C ARG A 82 -10.48 -7.62 -1.91
N LYS A 83 -11.79 -7.44 -1.74
CA LYS A 83 -12.80 -8.46 -2.13
C LYS A 83 -12.98 -8.55 -3.65
N ASP A 84 -12.96 -7.40 -4.32
CA ASP A 84 -13.23 -7.25 -5.75
C ASP A 84 -12.01 -6.62 -6.41
N ALA A 85 -10.83 -7.21 -6.22
CA ALA A 85 -9.58 -6.72 -6.79
C ALA A 85 -9.60 -6.93 -8.32
N PRO A 86 -9.52 -5.86 -9.13
CA PRO A 86 -9.46 -6.03 -10.57
C PRO A 86 -8.11 -6.62 -10.97
N ALA A 87 -8.12 -7.60 -11.88
CA ALA A 87 -6.89 -8.15 -12.47
C ALA A 87 -6.14 -7.08 -13.27
N GLU A 88 -6.89 -6.24 -14.00
CA GLU A 88 -6.39 -5.09 -14.73
C GLU A 88 -7.10 -3.83 -14.24
N GLY A 89 -6.34 -2.85 -13.75
CA GLY A 89 -6.89 -1.66 -13.12
C GLY A 89 -5.88 -0.51 -13.13
N THR A 90 -6.38 0.72 -13.14
CA THR A 90 -5.55 1.93 -13.18
C THR A 90 -5.78 2.78 -11.92
N PRO A 91 -4.73 3.14 -11.17
CA PRO A 91 -3.34 2.72 -11.35
C PRO A 91 -3.13 1.23 -11.06
N HIS A 92 -2.10 0.65 -11.66
CA HIS A 92 -1.56 -0.64 -11.28
C HIS A 92 -0.39 -0.43 -10.30
N VAL A 93 -0.50 -0.96 -9.08
CA VAL A 93 0.53 -0.81 -8.05
C VAL A 93 1.31 -2.11 -7.89
N VAL A 94 2.59 -2.09 -8.22
CA VAL A 94 3.50 -3.23 -8.06
C VAL A 94 4.27 -3.06 -6.74
N LEU A 95 4.15 -4.02 -5.83
CA LEU A 95 4.96 -4.09 -4.62
C LEU A 95 6.11 -5.08 -4.84
N THR A 96 7.32 -4.68 -4.48
CA THR A 96 8.54 -5.46 -4.67
C THR A 96 9.50 -5.25 -3.50
N GLY A 97 10.38 -6.22 -3.26
CA GLY A 97 11.45 -6.12 -2.26
C GLY A 97 11.14 -6.95 -1.02
N ARG A 98 11.62 -6.53 0.15
CA ARG A 98 11.63 -7.38 1.34
C ARG A 98 11.01 -6.77 2.60
N MET A 99 10.38 -7.64 3.38
CA MET A 99 9.96 -7.45 4.76
C MET A 99 10.56 -8.59 5.61
N VAL A 100 11.49 -8.29 6.51
CA VAL A 100 12.16 -9.36 7.30
C VAL A 100 11.21 -9.95 8.35
N CYS A 101 10.55 -9.13 9.14
CA CYS A 101 9.61 -9.56 10.18
C CYS A 101 8.44 -8.58 10.25
N GLY A 102 7.27 -9.00 9.76
CA GLY A 102 6.15 -8.08 9.69
C GLY A 102 5.00 -8.50 8.80
N SER A 103 4.21 -7.50 8.40
CA SER A 103 3.08 -7.72 7.50
C SER A 103 2.99 -6.68 6.40
N VAL A 104 2.60 -7.13 5.22
CA VAL A 104 2.20 -6.28 4.10
C VAL A 104 0.72 -6.52 3.81
N VAL A 105 -0.08 -5.48 3.87
CA VAL A 105 -1.54 -5.57 3.68
C VAL A 105 -2.00 -4.56 2.64
N ILE A 106 -2.60 -5.05 1.57
CA ILE A 106 -3.30 -4.23 0.59
C ILE A 106 -4.80 -4.21 0.95
N LYS A 107 -5.39 -3.02 0.94
CA LYS A 107 -6.81 -2.78 1.21
C LYS A 107 -7.45 -1.98 0.09
N GLY A 108 -8.74 -2.20 -0.08
CA GLY A 108 -9.58 -1.37 -0.96
C GLY A 108 -9.99 -0.07 -0.26
N PRO A 109 -10.69 0.82 -0.98
CA PRO A 109 -11.18 2.06 -0.41
C PRO A 109 -12.10 1.81 0.79
N ARG A 110 -12.15 2.76 1.72
CA ARG A 110 -13.03 2.64 2.90
C ARG A 110 -14.48 2.54 2.41
N ARG A 111 -15.16 1.46 2.77
CA ARG A 111 -16.61 1.36 2.56
C ARG A 111 -17.26 2.51 3.34
N ALA A 112 -18.02 3.36 2.66
CA ALA A 112 -18.99 4.17 3.38
C ALA A 112 -19.89 3.17 4.12
N LEU A 113 -19.99 3.30 5.44
CA LEU A 113 -21.02 2.58 6.19
C LEU A 113 -22.33 2.93 5.49
N LEU A 114 -22.93 1.96 4.82
CA LEU A 114 -24.29 2.07 4.31
C LEU A 114 -25.13 2.45 5.53
N ARG A 115 -25.47 3.74 5.66
CA ARG A 115 -26.44 4.22 6.62
C ARG A 115 -27.74 3.57 6.17
N ARG A 116 -28.08 2.46 6.81
CA ARG A 116 -29.28 1.70 6.54
C ARG A 116 -30.45 2.57 7.01
N HIS A 117 -30.91 3.45 6.12
CA HIS A 117 -32.22 4.07 6.25
C HIS A 117 -33.24 2.97 6.00
N ARG A 118 -33.70 2.38 7.11
CA ARG A 118 -34.96 1.64 7.15
C ARG A 118 -36.07 2.69 7.01
N GLY A 119 -36.68 2.74 5.83
CA GLY A 119 -38.09 3.14 5.71
C GLY A 119 -38.98 1.96 6.06
#